data_AF-A0A0B4FPN2-F1
#
_entry.id   AF-A0A0B4FPN2-F1
#
_cell.length_a   1.000
_cell.length_b   1.000
_cell.length_c   1.000
_cell.angle_alpha   90.00
_cell.angle_beta   90.00
_cell.angle_gamma   90.00
#
_symmetry.space_group_name_H-M   'P 1'
#
loop_
_entity.id
_entity.type
_entity.pdbx_description
1 polymer ?
#
loop_
_entity_poly.entity_id
_entity_poly.type
_entity_poly.pdbx_seq_one_letter_code
_entity_poly.pdbx_strand_id
1 'polypeptide(L)'
;MGILMSLRARPNPQVEIGKLDCSVALVLCNLEEPDDPIVYASDAFCALTGYSQAEVIGQNCRFLQQPHPSSWDTSKSKPKRDKHAASKMRHALQAEQEIQLRVINYRKDGRRFINRVSIVPVTLNGSGYRYAVGLLKDDS
;
A
#
# COMPACT_ATOMS: atom_id res chain seq x y z
N MET A 1 21.48 1.99 5.42
CA MET A 1 21.07 0.70 4.82
C MET A 1 19.73 0.88 4.11
N GLY A 2 19.53 0.28 2.93
CA GLY A 2 18.31 0.48 2.12
C GLY A 2 17.10 -0.30 2.64
N ILE A 3 15.89 0.17 2.31
CA ILE A 3 14.59 -0.40 2.71
C ILE A 3 14.46 -1.90 2.38
N LEU A 4 14.97 -2.34 1.22
CA LEU A 4 14.95 -3.75 0.82
C LEU A 4 15.75 -4.63 1.78
N MET A 5 16.83 -4.11 2.37
CA MET A 5 17.62 -4.82 3.37
C MET A 5 16.87 -4.88 4.70
N SER A 6 16.23 -3.78 5.13
CA SER A 6 15.40 -3.77 6.33
C SER A 6 14.24 -4.78 6.24
N LEU A 7 13.61 -4.93 5.07
CA LEU A 7 12.57 -5.94 4.86
C LEU A 7 13.10 -7.38 4.95
N ARG A 8 14.27 -7.66 4.36
CA ARG A 8 14.85 -9.00 4.38
C ARG A 8 15.40 -9.40 5.74
N ALA A 9 16.00 -8.45 6.46
CA ALA A 9 16.64 -8.67 7.76
C ALA A 9 15.70 -8.47 8.95
N ARG A 10 14.39 -8.34 8.72
CA ARG A 10 13.43 -8.05 9.78
C ARG A 10 13.34 -9.20 10.80
N PRO A 11 13.29 -8.89 12.10
CA PRO A 11 13.11 -9.90 13.14
C PRO A 11 11.67 -10.44 13.11
N ASN A 12 11.50 -11.77 13.25
CA ASN A 12 10.20 -12.44 13.42
C ASN A 12 9.14 -12.14 12.33
N PRO A 13 9.39 -12.51 11.06
CA PRO A 13 8.46 -12.26 9.97
C PRO A 13 7.08 -12.90 10.23
N GLN A 14 6.00 -12.13 10.12
CA GLN A 14 4.62 -12.62 10.28
C GLN A 14 3.92 -12.81 8.92
N VAL A 15 4.37 -12.10 7.89
CA VAL A 15 3.89 -12.19 6.51
C VAL A 15 4.99 -12.72 5.62
N GLU A 16 4.65 -13.69 4.76
CA GLU A 16 5.57 -14.21 3.75
C GLU A 16 5.61 -13.27 2.52
N ILE A 17 6.74 -12.58 2.37
CA ILE A 17 6.95 -11.57 1.32
C ILE A 17 7.47 -12.21 0.01
N GLY A 18 7.91 -13.47 0.06
CA GLY A 18 8.51 -14.15 -1.09
C GLY A 18 9.77 -13.44 -1.60
N LYS A 19 10.06 -13.61 -2.89
CA LYS A 19 11.22 -12.97 -3.52
C LYS A 19 10.91 -11.50 -3.83
N LEU A 20 11.59 -10.60 -3.15
CA LEU A 20 11.49 -9.17 -3.40
C LEU A 20 12.51 -8.75 -4.47
N ASP A 21 12.01 -8.39 -5.65
CA ASP A 21 12.75 -7.81 -6.78
C ASP A 21 11.96 -6.65 -7.41
N CYS A 22 12.49 -6.06 -8.49
CA CYS A 22 11.90 -4.90 -9.16
C CYS A 22 10.53 -5.18 -9.82
N SER A 23 10.10 -6.44 -9.93
CA SER A 23 8.79 -6.80 -10.48
C SER A 23 7.65 -6.68 -9.46
N VAL A 24 7.98 -6.46 -8.18
CA VAL A 24 6.98 -6.39 -7.11
C VAL A 24 6.36 -5.00 -7.05
N ALA A 25 5.03 -4.94 -7.10
CA ALA A 25 4.28 -3.70 -6.88
C ALA A 25 4.41 -3.26 -5.42
N LEU A 26 5.35 -2.34 -5.19
CA LEU A 26 5.76 -1.84 -3.88
C LEU A 26 5.50 -0.33 -3.76
N VAL A 27 5.09 0.09 -2.57
CA VAL A 27 5.06 1.49 -2.12
C VAL A 27 5.73 1.63 -0.75
N LEU A 28 6.31 2.80 -0.48
CA LEU A 28 6.78 3.21 0.83
C LEU A 28 5.95 4.39 1.32
N CYS A 29 5.40 4.29 2.52
CA CYS A 29 4.70 5.38 3.20
C CYS A 29 5.52 5.88 4.39
N ASN A 30 5.58 7.20 4.59
CA ASN A 30 6.18 7.81 5.77
C ASN A 30 5.15 7.90 6.90
N LEU A 31 5.31 7.12 7.98
CA LEU A 31 4.35 7.09 9.10
C LEU A 31 4.53 8.26 10.08
N GLU A 32 5.58 9.05 9.91
CA GLU A 32 5.85 10.24 10.72
C GLU A 32 5.21 11.51 10.13
N GLU A 33 4.69 11.42 8.90
CA GLU A 33 3.98 12.51 8.26
C GLU A 33 2.46 12.36 8.41
N PRO A 34 1.71 13.48 8.50
CA PRO A 34 0.27 13.43 8.59
C PRO A 34 -0.33 12.64 7.42
N ASP A 35 -1.21 11.70 7.76
CA ASP A 35 -1.95 10.89 6.79
C ASP A 35 -1.12 9.83 6.04
N ASP A 36 0.07 9.47 6.54
CA ASP A 36 0.91 8.38 6.02
C ASP A 36 1.18 8.46 4.49
N PRO A 37 1.70 9.58 3.98
CA PRO A 37 1.84 9.80 2.54
C PRO A 37 2.84 8.83 1.91
N ILE A 38 2.57 8.45 0.66
CA ILE A 38 3.51 7.69 -0.16
C ILE A 38 4.70 8.58 -0.51
N VAL A 39 5.91 8.12 -0.19
CA VAL A 39 7.17 8.79 -0.51
C VAL A 39 7.95 8.05 -1.61
N TYR A 40 7.54 6.83 -1.95
CA TYR A 40 8.08 6.07 -3.07
C TYR A 40 7.05 5.09 -3.62
N ALA A 41 7.00 4.95 -4.95
CA ALA A 41 6.20 3.96 -5.64
C ALA A 41 7.05 3.30 -6.74
N SER A 42 7.04 1.97 -6.79
CA SER A 42 7.71 1.20 -7.83
C SER A 42 7.01 1.30 -9.19
N ASP A 43 7.74 1.05 -10.27
CA ASP A 43 7.16 0.99 -11.62
C ASP A 43 6.11 -0.12 -11.75
N ALA A 44 6.31 -1.26 -11.08
CA ALA A 44 5.33 -2.33 -11.03
C ALA A 44 4.01 -1.90 -10.34
N PHE A 45 4.08 -1.05 -9.30
CA PHE A 45 2.89 -0.46 -8.69
C PHE A 45 2.18 0.49 -9.65
N CYS A 46 2.93 1.32 -10.37
CA CYS A 46 2.37 2.21 -11.39
C CYS A 46 1.71 1.43 -12.51
N ALA A 47 2.36 0.38 -13.02
CA ALA A 47 1.81 -0.50 -14.05
C ALA A 47 0.55 -1.23 -13.55
N LEU A 48 0.55 -1.72 -12.31
CA LEU A 48 -0.62 -2.37 -11.71
C LEU A 48 -1.79 -1.38 -11.59
N THR A 49 -1.57 -0.21 -11.01
CA THR A 49 -2.66 0.70 -10.65
C THR A 49 -3.09 1.64 -11.78
N GLY A 50 -2.24 1.84 -12.79
CA GLY A 50 -2.42 2.79 -13.88
C GLY A 50 -2.11 4.25 -13.49
N TYR A 51 -1.62 4.51 -12.29
CA TYR A 51 -1.22 5.84 -11.84
C TYR A 51 0.28 6.04 -12.03
N SER A 52 0.69 7.25 -12.39
CA SER A 52 2.11 7.64 -12.44
C SER A 52 2.65 7.91 -11.03
N GLN A 53 3.98 7.86 -10.87
CA GLN A 53 4.62 8.21 -9.59
C GLN A 53 4.22 9.63 -9.15
N ALA A 54 4.23 10.60 -10.07
CA ALA A 54 3.87 11.99 -9.78
C ALA A 54 2.44 12.16 -9.25
N GLU A 55 1.52 11.27 -9.62
CA GLU A 55 0.15 11.31 -9.12
C GLU A 55 0.02 10.74 -7.71
N VAL A 56 0.87 9.78 -7.32
CA VAL A 56 0.68 9.04 -6.07
C VAL A 56 1.57 9.53 -4.93
N ILE A 57 2.72 10.14 -5.24
CA ILE A 57 3.62 10.70 -4.23
C ILE A 57 2.89 11.81 -3.45
N GLY A 58 2.99 11.77 -2.13
CA GLY A 58 2.30 12.68 -1.21
C GLY A 58 0.86 12.30 -0.89
N GLN A 59 0.29 11.27 -1.54
CA GLN A 59 -1.05 10.78 -1.24
C GLN A 59 -1.04 9.58 -0.28
N ASN A 60 -2.10 9.41 0.50
CA ASN A 60 -2.34 8.15 1.19
C ASN A 60 -2.89 7.10 0.23
N CYS A 61 -2.33 5.87 0.25
CA CYS A 61 -2.73 4.72 -0.57
C CYS A 61 -4.24 4.39 -0.59
N ARG A 62 -5.03 4.87 0.38
CA ARG A 62 -6.49 4.64 0.41
C ARG A 62 -7.24 5.19 -0.81
N PHE A 63 -6.63 6.06 -1.62
CA PHE A 63 -7.25 6.52 -2.87
C PHE A 63 -7.64 5.34 -3.77
N LEU A 64 -6.89 4.23 -3.74
CA LEU A 64 -7.20 3.00 -4.48
C LEU A 64 -8.50 2.31 -4.03
N GLN A 65 -9.05 2.66 -2.87
CA GLN A 65 -10.29 2.06 -2.34
C GLN A 65 -11.55 2.68 -2.95
N GLN A 66 -11.40 3.69 -3.80
CA GLN A 66 -12.50 4.30 -4.54
C GLN A 66 -12.17 4.37 -6.04
N PRO A 67 -13.18 4.27 -6.91
CA PRO A 67 -13.00 4.53 -8.34
C PRO A 67 -12.51 5.96 -8.58
N HIS A 68 -11.63 6.13 -9.58
CA HIS A 68 -11.18 7.46 -9.97
C HIS A 68 -12.36 8.29 -10.48
N PRO A 69 -12.48 9.59 -10.13
CA PRO A 69 -13.62 10.43 -10.52
C PRO A 69 -13.89 10.45 -12.03
N SER A 70 -12.84 10.43 -12.87
CA SER A 70 -12.98 10.43 -14.33
C SER A 70 -13.46 9.09 -14.92
N SER A 71 -13.43 8.02 -14.14
CA SER A 71 -13.82 6.66 -14.55
C SER A 71 -15.14 6.22 -13.94
N TRP A 72 -15.68 7.00 -13.01
CA TRP A 72 -16.88 6.64 -12.24
C TRP A 72 -18.13 7.23 -12.88
N ASP A 73 -19.12 6.38 -13.08
CA ASP A 73 -20.48 6.79 -13.41
C ASP A 73 -21.11 7.50 -12.21
N THR A 74 -21.23 8.83 -12.29
CA THR A 74 -21.74 9.68 -11.20
C THR A 74 -23.21 9.42 -10.87
N SER A 75 -23.95 8.71 -11.72
CA SER A 75 -25.30 8.24 -11.42
C SER A 75 -25.32 7.11 -10.38
N LYS A 76 -24.19 6.42 -10.18
CA LYS A 76 -24.05 5.32 -9.23
C LYS A 76 -23.50 5.79 -7.88
N SER A 77 -24.05 5.21 -6.82
CA SER A 77 -23.51 5.37 -5.46
C SER A 77 -22.08 4.85 -5.36
N LYS A 78 -21.16 5.68 -4.90
CA LYS A 78 -19.74 5.30 -4.73
C LYS A 78 -19.61 4.03 -3.87
N PRO A 79 -18.70 3.11 -4.23
CA PRO A 79 -18.42 1.94 -3.40
C PRO A 79 -18.03 2.37 -2.00
N LYS A 80 -18.61 1.71 -1.00
CA LYS A 80 -18.22 1.95 0.39
C LYS A 80 -16.88 1.30 0.65
N ARG A 81 -15.94 2.07 1.22
CA ARG A 81 -14.71 1.53 1.79
C ARG A 81 -15.03 0.48 2.84
N ASP A 82 -14.33 -0.65 2.79
CA ASP A 82 -14.36 -1.65 3.86
C ASP A 82 -13.75 -1.07 5.15
N LYS A 83 -14.62 -0.66 6.07
CA LYS A 83 -14.22 -0.07 7.36
C LYS A 83 -13.52 -1.09 8.26
N HIS A 84 -13.85 -2.38 8.14
CA HIS A 84 -13.24 -3.43 8.95
C HIS A 84 -11.79 -3.65 8.53
N ALA A 85 -11.55 -3.80 7.22
CA ALA A 85 -10.21 -3.86 6.66
C ALA A 85 -9.38 -2.62 7.02
N ALA A 86 -9.97 -1.43 6.87
CA ALA A 86 -9.30 -0.17 7.24
C ALA A 86 -8.94 -0.11 8.74
N SER A 87 -9.83 -0.58 9.62
CA SER A 87 -9.56 -0.65 11.06
C SER A 87 -8.41 -1.61 11.37
N LYS A 88 -8.42 -2.81 10.77
CA LYS A 88 -7.35 -3.80 10.94
C LYS A 88 -5.98 -3.26 10.48
N MET A 89 -5.92 -2.63 9.32
CA MET A 89 -4.68 -2.01 8.83
C MET A 89 -4.17 -0.92 9.78
N ARG A 90 -5.05 -0.06 10.30
CA ARG A 90 -4.68 0.98 11.26
C ARG A 90 -4.16 0.38 12.56
N HIS A 91 -4.84 -0.62 13.12
CA HIS A 91 -4.41 -1.27 14.36
C HIS A 91 -3.05 -1.96 14.19
N ALA A 92 -2.82 -2.65 13.08
CA ALA A 92 -1.54 -3.28 12.79
C ALA A 92 -0.40 -2.26 12.71
N LEU A 93 -0.60 -1.14 12.00
CA LEU A 93 0.37 -0.05 11.91
C LEU A 93 0.68 0.57 13.29
N GLN A 94 -0.35 0.80 14.12
CA GLN A 94 -0.18 1.33 15.49
C GLN A 94 0.55 0.37 16.42
N ALA A 95 0.34 -0.94 16.25
CA ALA A 95 1.01 -1.98 17.01
C ALA A 95 2.38 -2.37 16.43
N GLU A 96 2.82 -1.73 15.35
CA GLU A 96 4.06 -2.06 14.61
C GLU A 96 4.11 -3.54 14.16
N GLN A 97 2.94 -4.08 13.79
CA GLN A 97 2.77 -5.46 13.35
C GLN A 97 2.57 -5.53 11.83
N GLU A 98 3.16 -6.57 11.22
CA GLU A 98 2.88 -6.89 9.82
C GLU A 98 1.44 -7.40 9.68
N ILE A 99 0.80 -7.07 8.55
CA ILE A 99 -0.53 -7.56 8.23
C ILE A 99 -0.65 -7.89 6.75
N GLN A 100 -1.37 -8.97 6.44
CA GLN A 100 -1.80 -9.29 5.09
C GLN A 100 -3.32 -9.42 5.04
N LEU A 101 -3.95 -8.79 4.06
CA LEU A 101 -5.39 -8.85 3.85
C LEU A 101 -5.74 -8.70 2.37
N ARG A 102 -6.97 -9.10 2.01
CA ARG A 102 -7.54 -8.88 0.67
C ARG A 102 -8.51 -7.72 0.74
N VAL A 103 -8.30 -6.70 -0.08
CA VAL A 103 -9.18 -5.52 -0.19
C VAL A 103 -9.55 -5.27 -1.64
N ILE A 104 -10.74 -4.71 -1.85
CA ILE A 104 -11.16 -4.27 -3.18
C ILE A 104 -10.47 -2.93 -3.48
N ASN A 105 -9.76 -2.88 -4.60
CA ASN A 105 -9.18 -1.65 -5.12
C ASN A 105 -9.63 -1.39 -6.55
N TYR A 106 -9.41 -0.16 -6.99
CA TYR A 106 -9.74 0.33 -8.31
C TYR A 106 -8.50 0.93 -8.95
N ARG A 107 -8.26 0.53 -10.20
CA ARG A 107 -7.25 1.15 -11.05
C ARG A 107 -7.73 2.53 -11.50
N LYS A 108 -6.83 3.33 -12.06
CA LYS A 108 -7.14 4.67 -12.60
C LYS A 108 -8.25 4.63 -13.67
N ASP A 109 -8.31 3.56 -14.46
CA ASP A 109 -9.34 3.35 -15.48
C ASP A 109 -10.68 2.85 -14.93
N GLY A 110 -10.81 2.72 -13.60
CA GLY A 110 -12.01 2.28 -12.92
C GLY A 110 -12.16 0.77 -12.79
N ARG A 111 -11.27 -0.04 -13.38
CA ARG A 111 -11.33 -1.50 -13.23
C ARG A 111 -11.09 -1.91 -11.79
N ARG A 112 -11.99 -2.76 -11.28
CA ARG A 112 -11.90 -3.35 -9.95
C ARG A 112 -10.90 -4.50 -9.96
N PHE A 113 -10.11 -4.63 -8.91
CA PHE A 113 -9.27 -5.81 -8.67
C PHE A 113 -9.22 -6.17 -7.18
N ILE A 114 -8.90 -7.44 -6.88
CA ILE A 114 -8.71 -7.91 -5.51
C ILE A 114 -7.24 -7.69 -5.17
N ASN A 115 -6.95 -6.66 -4.40
CA ASN A 115 -5.61 -6.40 -3.90
C ASN A 115 -5.34 -7.24 -2.66
N ARG A 116 -4.49 -8.25 -2.78
CA ARG A 116 -3.81 -8.84 -1.62
C ARG A 116 -2.68 -7.91 -1.22
N VAL A 117 -2.92 -7.12 -0.18
CA VAL A 117 -1.97 -6.15 0.35
C VAL A 117 -1.27 -6.73 1.57
N SER A 118 0.06 -6.67 1.55
CA SER A 118 0.91 -6.91 2.72
C SER A 118 1.52 -5.58 3.18
N ILE A 119 1.41 -5.27 4.46
CA ILE A 119 1.94 -4.05 5.05
C ILE A 119 2.97 -4.46 6.10
N VAL A 120 4.19 -3.93 5.95
CA VAL A 120 5.33 -4.27 6.80
C VAL A 120 5.91 -2.97 7.35
N PRO A 121 5.71 -2.68 8.64
CA PRO A 121 6.38 -1.57 9.31
C PRO A 121 7.90 -1.78 9.30
N VAL A 122 8.65 -0.73 8.98
CA VAL A 122 10.12 -0.75 8.97
C VAL A 122 10.67 0.53 9.59
N THR A 123 11.77 0.40 10.32
CA THR A 123 12.53 1.53 10.84
C THR A 123 13.80 1.71 10.00
N LEU A 124 14.11 2.96 9.65
CA LEU A 124 15.30 3.30 8.87
C LEU A 124 16.44 3.79 9.78
N ASN A 125 17.62 3.17 9.64
CA ASN A 125 18.91 3.62 10.18
C ASN A 125 18.98 3.94 11.69
N GLY A 126 18.13 3.36 12.53
CA GLY A 126 18.17 3.60 13.99
C GLY A 126 17.81 5.03 14.41
N SER A 127 17.39 5.89 13.49
CA SER A 127 16.99 7.27 13.76
C SER A 127 15.59 7.38 14.36
N GLY A 128 14.87 6.26 14.45
CA GLY A 128 13.48 6.21 14.92
C GLY A 128 12.43 6.56 13.86
N TYR A 129 12.82 6.92 12.63
CA TYR A 129 11.84 7.18 11.56
C TYR A 129 11.12 5.89 11.16
N ARG A 130 9.79 5.91 11.22
CA ARG A 130 8.94 4.77 10.92
C ARG A 130 8.32 4.92 9.54
N TYR A 131 8.44 3.85 8.77
CA TYR A 131 7.85 3.73 7.46
C TYR A 131 7.01 2.47 7.39
N ALA A 132 6.08 2.43 6.44
CA ALA A 132 5.39 1.20 6.06
C ALA A 132 5.71 0.86 4.61
N VAL A 133 6.09 -0.39 4.38
CA VAL A 133 6.19 -0.95 3.04
C VAL A 133 4.87 -1.64 2.72
N GLY A 134 4.21 -1.17 1.66
CA GLY A 134 3.03 -1.82 1.09
C GLY A 134 3.43 -2.66 -0.12
N LEU A 135 3.08 -3.94 -0.11
CA LEU A 135 3.24 -4.85 -1.25
C LEU A 135 1.86 -5.21 -1.77
N LEU A 136 1.62 -4.95 -3.04
CA LEU A 136 0.34 -5.21 -3.69
C LEU A 136 0.47 -6.40 -4.62
N LYS A 137 -0.55 -7.24 -4.62
CA LYS A 137 -0.70 -8.29 -5.61
C LYS A 137 -2.15 -8.36 -6.07
N ASP A 138 -2.32 -8.45 -7.37
CA ASP A 138 -3.62 -8.75 -7.95
C ASP A 138 -3.95 -10.24 -7.78
N ASP A 139 -5.03 -10.51 -7.06
CA ASP A 139 -5.60 -11.84 -6.78
C ASP A 139 -6.95 -12.03 -7.49
N SER A 140 -7.29 -11.17 -8.47
CA SER A 140 -8.45 -11.33 -9.35
C SER A 140 -8.34 -12.47 -10.34
#